data_AF-A0A7C5EIZ2-F1
#
_entry.id   AF-A0A7C5EIZ2-F1
#
_cell.length_a   1.000
_cell.length_b   1.000
_cell.length_c   1.000
_cell.angle_alpha   90.00
_cell.angle_beta   90.00
_cell.angle_gamma   90.00
#
_symmetry.space_group_name_H-M   'P 1'
#
loop_
_entity.id
_entity.type
_entity.pdbx_description
1 polymer ?
#
loop_
_entity_poly.entity_id
_entity_poly.type
_entity_poly.pdbx_seq_one_letter_code
_entity_poly.pdbx_strand_id
1 'polypeptide(L)'
;MTRDDSCRFVEDYLGRFAGRQDELDHEAISDHVKTCSSCYELMSAFFQNLDVPESGYIRETVDDLTLSLYNLAKALMRQPAAKEEDPDLENVLFVSNPDASPDHYKEEAVEITEDVEDFTGRDDFRGASMEGMRNLMARSRREVDLLLSLLDRGIALEGQYSWDCRNLKAILLLTEERLEDAERELRAILALRGADVYLRSVQVHAMNNLSYVCSMKGDLGEALKWATRSRVLAEECNLDPVPCRFSRMFFLLKRDGPGDRDAAREEVRAILERDGGLEELQNCLALPSNKEIRELFVAKGLARDFPRILPPKMTPPESERTDS
;
A
#
# COMPACT_ATOMS: atom_id res chain seq x y z
N MET A 1 -35.22 -43.00 22.87
CA MET A 1 -33.87 -43.59 22.77
C MET A 1 -32.94 -42.65 23.49
N THR A 2 -32.31 -43.17 24.52
CA THR A 2 -31.35 -42.49 25.39
C THR A 2 -30.14 -42.06 24.57
N ARG A 3 -29.54 -40.89 24.90
CA ARG A 3 -28.24 -40.44 24.38
C ARG A 3 -27.30 -41.65 24.35
N ASP A 4 -26.94 -42.07 23.14
CA ASP A 4 -26.18 -43.29 22.88
C ASP A 4 -24.77 -43.13 23.46
N ASP A 5 -24.19 -44.17 24.08
CA ASP A 5 -22.86 -44.10 24.72
C ASP A 5 -21.77 -43.60 23.75
N SER A 6 -22.01 -43.79 22.45
CA SER A 6 -21.21 -43.28 21.32
C SER A 6 -21.11 -41.75 21.27
N CYS A 7 -22.15 -41.02 21.68
CA CYS A 7 -22.15 -39.56 21.72
C CYS A 7 -21.39 -38.99 22.93
N ARG A 8 -21.38 -39.71 24.06
CA ARG A 8 -20.67 -39.30 25.27
C ARG A 8 -19.15 -39.31 25.07
N PHE A 9 -18.67 -40.22 24.24
CA PHE A 9 -17.26 -40.28 23.86
C PHE A 9 -16.79 -39.03 23.10
N VAL A 10 -17.66 -38.37 22.31
CA VAL A 10 -17.34 -37.09 21.66
C VAL A 10 -17.22 -35.96 22.69
N GLU A 11 -18.13 -35.89 23.67
CA GLU A 11 -18.03 -34.93 24.78
C GLU A 11 -16.75 -35.14 25.60
N ASP A 12 -16.40 -36.40 25.89
CA ASP A 12 -15.16 -36.78 26.59
C ASP A 12 -13.91 -36.42 25.75
N TYR A 13 -13.95 -36.61 24.43
CA TYR A 13 -12.88 -36.20 23.52
C TYR A 13 -12.65 -34.69 23.56
N LEU A 14 -13.71 -33.90 23.40
CA LEU A 14 -13.64 -32.45 23.42
C LEU A 14 -13.12 -31.92 24.78
N GLY A 15 -13.54 -32.54 25.89
CA GLY A 15 -13.04 -32.20 27.22
C GLY A 15 -11.55 -32.49 27.46
N ARG A 16 -10.95 -33.40 26.68
CA ARG A 16 -9.53 -33.81 26.80
C ARG A 16 -8.62 -33.18 25.74
N PHE A 17 -9.21 -32.54 24.73
CA PHE A 17 -8.51 -32.00 23.56
C PHE A 17 -7.31 -31.10 23.92
N ALA A 18 -7.39 -30.35 25.02
CA ALA A 18 -6.35 -29.41 25.46
C ALA A 18 -5.20 -30.03 26.29
N GLY A 19 -5.21 -31.34 26.61
CA GLY A 19 -4.28 -31.88 27.60
C GLY A 19 -3.69 -33.27 27.35
N ARG A 20 -4.32 -34.14 26.54
CA ARG A 20 -3.84 -35.51 26.26
C ARG A 20 -4.28 -36.00 24.89
N GLN A 21 -3.63 -35.52 23.84
CA GLN A 21 -3.97 -35.91 22.47
C GLN A 21 -3.59 -37.37 22.16
N ASP A 22 -2.55 -37.88 22.82
CA ASP A 22 -1.92 -39.18 22.57
C ASP A 22 -2.79 -40.40 22.98
N GLU A 23 -3.87 -40.16 23.74
CA GLU A 23 -4.76 -41.20 24.28
C GLU A 23 -6.11 -41.27 23.54
N LEU A 24 -6.28 -40.52 22.43
CA LEU A 24 -7.56 -40.36 21.75
C LEU A 24 -7.59 -41.14 20.42
N ASP A 25 -8.61 -41.98 20.26
CA ASP A 25 -8.88 -42.71 19.01
C ASP A 25 -9.57 -41.79 18.00
N HIS A 26 -8.78 -41.03 17.26
CA HIS A 26 -9.25 -40.08 16.25
C HIS A 26 -10.06 -40.74 15.12
N GLU A 27 -9.77 -42.01 14.80
CA GLU A 27 -10.45 -42.75 13.74
C GLU A 27 -11.88 -43.10 14.16
N ALA A 28 -12.05 -43.62 15.37
CA ALA A 28 -13.37 -43.91 15.94
C ALA A 28 -14.26 -42.66 16.05
N ILE A 29 -13.67 -41.51 16.41
CA ILE A 29 -14.40 -40.23 16.48
C ILE A 29 -14.82 -39.78 15.09
N SER A 30 -13.89 -39.81 14.13
CA SER A 30 -14.13 -39.45 12.73
C SER A 30 -15.28 -40.25 12.13
N ASP A 31 -15.26 -41.58 12.33
CA ASP A 31 -16.31 -42.45 11.80
C ASP A 31 -17.67 -42.23 12.46
N HIS A 32 -17.69 -41.90 13.76
CA HIS A 32 -18.92 -41.55 14.45
C HIS A 32 -19.51 -40.22 13.96
N VAL A 33 -18.72 -39.15 13.85
CA VAL A 33 -19.24 -37.83 13.45
C VAL A 33 -19.71 -37.78 11.99
N LYS A 34 -19.18 -38.64 11.11
CA LYS A 34 -19.72 -38.81 9.74
C LYS A 34 -21.18 -39.28 9.72
N THR A 35 -21.63 -39.95 10.78
CA THR A 35 -22.97 -40.58 10.83
C THR A 35 -23.89 -39.96 11.89
N CYS A 36 -23.35 -39.16 12.81
CA CYS A 36 -24.10 -38.49 13.88
C CYS A 36 -24.06 -36.97 13.73
N SER A 37 -25.13 -36.38 13.17
CA SER A 37 -25.22 -34.93 12.91
C SER A 37 -25.08 -34.07 14.16
N SER A 38 -25.64 -34.49 15.30
CA SER A 38 -25.52 -33.74 16.56
C SER A 38 -24.10 -33.72 17.12
N CYS A 39 -23.34 -34.81 16.95
CA CYS A 39 -21.94 -34.86 17.37
C CYS A 39 -21.05 -34.07 16.40
N TYR A 40 -21.37 -34.07 15.11
CA TYR A 40 -20.74 -33.20 14.13
C TYR A 40 -20.95 -31.72 14.47
N GLU A 41 -22.19 -31.29 14.73
CA GLU A 41 -22.51 -29.92 15.14
C GLU A 41 -21.77 -29.53 16.43
N LEU A 42 -21.71 -30.42 17.41
CA LEU A 42 -20.99 -30.19 18.67
C LEU A 42 -19.47 -30.02 18.45
N MET A 43 -18.84 -30.90 17.67
CA MET A 43 -17.42 -30.79 17.33
C MET A 43 -17.12 -29.55 16.49
N SER A 44 -17.95 -29.29 15.48
CA SER A 44 -17.85 -28.10 14.63
C SER A 44 -17.93 -26.82 15.49
N ALA A 45 -18.93 -26.73 16.37
CA ALA A 45 -19.07 -25.60 17.28
C ALA A 45 -17.88 -25.49 18.26
N PHE A 46 -17.36 -26.61 18.78
CA PHE A 46 -16.18 -26.57 19.65
C PHE A 46 -14.96 -26.00 18.94
N PHE A 47 -14.62 -26.51 17.75
CA PHE A 47 -13.45 -26.04 16.99
C PHE A 47 -13.62 -24.61 16.47
N GLN A 48 -14.84 -24.20 16.10
CA GLN A 48 -15.15 -22.83 15.72
C GLN A 48 -14.96 -21.83 16.88
N ASN A 49 -15.11 -22.28 18.13
CA ASN A 49 -14.97 -21.46 19.34
C ASN A 49 -13.63 -21.68 20.08
N LEU A 50 -12.76 -22.54 19.56
CA LEU A 50 -11.46 -22.78 20.16
C LEU A 50 -10.58 -21.55 19.91
N ASP A 51 -10.21 -20.87 20.99
CA ASP A 51 -9.29 -19.71 20.94
C ASP A 51 -7.85 -20.21 20.77
N VAL A 52 -7.54 -20.65 19.54
CA VAL A 52 -6.19 -21.07 19.16
C VAL A 52 -5.43 -19.83 18.71
N PRO A 53 -4.17 -19.64 19.14
CA PRO A 53 -3.32 -18.61 18.55
C PRO A 53 -3.32 -18.77 17.03
N GLU A 54 -3.47 -17.65 16.32
CA GLU A 54 -3.40 -17.65 14.86
C GLU A 54 -2.13 -18.36 14.40
N SER A 55 -2.31 -19.38 13.54
CA SER A 55 -1.17 -20.13 13.04
C SER A 55 -0.28 -19.21 12.21
N GLY A 56 1.04 -19.47 12.22
CA GLY A 56 1.96 -18.71 11.36
C GLY A 56 1.55 -18.77 9.89
N TYR A 57 0.98 -19.91 9.48
CA TYR A 57 0.42 -20.11 8.15
C TYR A 57 -0.75 -19.16 7.85
N ILE A 58 -1.77 -19.05 8.73
CA ILE A 58 -2.89 -18.12 8.52
C ILE A 58 -2.38 -16.68 8.42
N ARG A 59 -1.38 -16.32 9.24
CA ARG A 59 -0.78 -14.99 9.16
C ARG A 59 -0.10 -14.75 7.81
N GLU A 60 0.69 -15.69 7.32
CA GLU A 60 1.33 -15.63 6.00
C GLU A 60 0.27 -15.52 4.88
N THR A 61 -0.78 -16.34 4.90
CA THR A 61 -1.88 -16.27 3.92
C THR A 61 -2.61 -14.92 3.96
N VAL A 62 -2.81 -14.33 5.15
CA VAL A 62 -3.41 -13.01 5.30
C VAL A 62 -2.48 -11.91 4.77
N ASP A 63 -1.17 -12.04 4.99
CA ASP A 63 -0.16 -11.13 4.44
C ASP A 63 -0.15 -11.19 2.91
N ASP A 64 -0.18 -12.40 2.34
CA ASP A 64 -0.25 -12.62 0.89
C ASP A 64 -1.55 -12.06 0.28
N LEU A 65 -2.71 -12.30 0.94
CA LEU A 65 -3.98 -11.74 0.49
C LEU A 65 -3.95 -10.20 0.50
N THR A 66 -3.38 -9.61 1.56
CA THR A 66 -3.24 -8.16 1.67
C THR A 66 -2.33 -7.61 0.56
N LEU A 67 -1.24 -8.31 0.25
CA LEU A 67 -0.33 -7.97 -0.84
C LEU A 67 -1.01 -8.05 -2.21
N SER A 68 -1.77 -9.10 -2.50
CA SER A 68 -2.46 -9.25 -3.78
C SER A 68 -3.56 -8.20 -3.95
N LEU A 69 -4.30 -7.85 -2.89
CA LEU A 69 -5.25 -6.74 -2.92
C LEU A 69 -4.57 -5.38 -3.19
N TYR A 70 -3.45 -5.12 -2.52
CA TYR A 70 -2.62 -3.93 -2.77
C TYR A 70 -2.15 -3.87 -4.22
N ASN A 71 -1.60 -4.97 -4.74
CA ASN A 71 -1.09 -5.05 -6.10
C ASN A 71 -2.20 -4.94 -7.16
N LEU A 72 -3.38 -5.54 -6.91
CA LEU A 72 -4.55 -5.39 -7.77
C LEU A 72 -5.00 -3.93 -7.82
N ALA A 73 -5.14 -3.26 -6.68
CA ALA A 73 -5.51 -1.85 -6.63
C ALA A 73 -4.49 -0.98 -7.38
N LYS A 74 -3.19 -1.23 -7.15
CA LYS A 74 -2.08 -0.57 -7.83
C LYS A 74 -2.11 -0.77 -9.34
N ALA A 75 -2.36 -1.99 -9.81
CA ALA A 75 -2.45 -2.31 -11.24
C ALA A 75 -3.68 -1.67 -11.90
N LEU A 76 -4.82 -1.65 -11.21
CA LEU A 76 -6.04 -0.98 -11.68
C LEU A 76 -5.88 0.55 -11.74
N MET A 77 -5.16 1.16 -10.78
CA MET A 77 -4.85 2.60 -10.80
C MET A 77 -4.01 3.02 -12.01
N ARG A 78 -3.16 2.13 -12.53
CA ARG A 78 -2.34 2.36 -13.73
C ARG A 78 -3.11 2.23 -15.04
N GLN A 79 -4.30 1.62 -15.02
CA GLN A 79 -5.09 1.57 -16.23
C GLN A 79 -5.48 3.00 -16.63
N PRO A 80 -5.36 3.35 -17.92
CA PRO A 80 -5.89 4.63 -18.40
C PRO A 80 -7.35 4.71 -18.01
N ALA A 81 -7.74 5.82 -17.37
CA ALA A 81 -9.15 6.04 -17.09
C ALA A 81 -9.92 5.98 -18.41
N ALA A 82 -11.18 5.54 -18.35
CA ALA A 82 -12.05 5.49 -19.53
C ALA A 82 -12.30 6.89 -20.17
N LYS A 83 -11.78 7.97 -19.56
CA LYS A 83 -11.81 9.34 -20.07
C LYS A 83 -10.38 9.87 -20.19
N GLU A 84 -10.04 10.42 -21.36
CA GLU A 84 -8.70 10.88 -21.78
C GLU A 84 -8.08 12.02 -20.94
N GLU A 85 -8.80 12.56 -19.94
CA GLU A 85 -8.39 13.77 -19.19
C GLU A 85 -8.00 13.50 -17.73
N ASP A 86 -7.76 12.25 -17.34
CA ASP A 86 -7.38 11.93 -15.96
C ASP A 86 -5.89 12.21 -15.71
N PRO A 87 -5.51 13.02 -14.70
CA PRO A 87 -4.11 13.27 -14.36
C PRO A 87 -3.35 11.97 -14.11
N ASP A 88 -2.23 11.84 -14.80
CA ASP A 88 -1.29 10.74 -14.67
C ASP A 88 -0.80 10.59 -13.21
N LEU A 89 -1.14 9.46 -12.57
CA LEU A 89 -0.88 9.22 -11.14
C LEU A 89 0.58 8.86 -10.83
N GLU A 90 1.44 8.74 -11.85
CA GLU A 90 2.83 8.28 -11.71
C GLU A 90 3.69 9.13 -10.76
N ASN A 91 3.33 10.40 -10.52
CA ASN A 91 4.06 11.29 -9.61
C ASN A 91 3.97 10.94 -8.13
N VAL A 92 2.85 10.36 -7.71
CA VAL A 92 2.62 9.99 -6.31
C VAL A 92 2.97 8.52 -6.07
N LEU A 93 3.11 7.78 -7.17
CA LEU A 93 3.39 6.36 -7.23
C LEU A 93 4.86 6.13 -7.59
N PHE A 94 5.79 6.24 -6.63
CA PHE A 94 7.08 5.54 -6.74
C PHE A 94 6.81 4.05 -6.61
N VAL A 95 6.41 3.44 -7.71
CA VAL A 95 5.90 2.08 -7.69
C VAL A 95 6.83 1.18 -8.49
N SER A 96 7.66 0.46 -7.73
CA SER A 96 8.44 -0.67 -8.19
C SER A 96 7.53 -1.79 -8.72
N ASN A 97 7.97 -2.37 -9.84
CA ASN A 97 7.42 -3.52 -10.57
C ASN A 97 6.29 -3.22 -11.59
N PRO A 98 6.62 -3.06 -12.88
CA PRO A 98 5.68 -2.84 -13.99
C PRO A 98 5.12 -4.12 -14.64
N ASP A 99 5.53 -5.32 -14.20
CA ASP A 99 5.46 -6.50 -15.08
C ASP A 99 4.18 -7.36 -14.99
N ALA A 100 3.28 -7.11 -14.04
CA ALA A 100 2.08 -7.94 -13.87
C ALA A 100 0.77 -7.19 -14.17
N SER A 101 -0.13 -7.87 -14.89
CA SER A 101 -1.45 -7.36 -15.26
C SER A 101 -2.43 -7.40 -14.08
N PRO A 102 -3.49 -6.57 -14.09
CA PRO A 102 -4.58 -6.67 -13.12
C PRO A 102 -5.22 -8.06 -13.05
N ASP A 103 -5.31 -8.77 -14.19
CA ASP A 103 -5.87 -10.13 -14.23
C ASP A 103 -5.01 -11.13 -13.47
N HIS A 104 -3.67 -11.01 -13.54
CA HIS A 104 -2.77 -11.85 -12.76
C HIS A 104 -3.00 -11.70 -11.24
N TYR A 105 -3.04 -10.46 -10.74
CA TYR A 105 -3.27 -10.20 -9.31
C TYR A 105 -4.68 -10.56 -8.86
N LYS A 106 -5.65 -10.52 -9.76
CA LYS A 106 -7.00 -10.99 -9.49
C LYS A 106 -7.05 -12.50 -9.28
N GLU A 107 -6.41 -13.27 -10.16
CA GLU A 107 -6.35 -14.73 -10.06
C GLU A 107 -5.67 -15.14 -8.74
N GLU A 108 -4.52 -14.54 -8.44
CA GLU A 108 -3.78 -14.76 -7.19
C GLU A 108 -4.63 -14.44 -5.95
N ALA A 109 -5.28 -13.28 -5.92
CA ALA A 109 -6.09 -12.89 -4.77
C ALA A 109 -7.33 -13.79 -4.56
N VAL A 110 -7.91 -14.35 -5.63
CA VAL A 110 -9.02 -15.30 -5.55
C VAL A 110 -8.56 -16.63 -4.97
N GLU A 111 -7.42 -17.16 -5.44
CA GLU A 111 -6.82 -18.40 -4.91
C GLU A 111 -6.52 -18.27 -3.42
N ILE A 112 -5.87 -17.17 -3.01
CA ILE A 112 -5.55 -16.95 -1.59
C ILE A 112 -6.83 -16.75 -0.75
N THR A 113 -7.90 -16.17 -1.30
CA THR A 113 -9.18 -16.04 -0.59
C THR A 113 -9.82 -17.41 -0.33
N GLU A 114 -9.71 -18.34 -1.28
CA GLU A 114 -10.14 -19.74 -1.11
C GLU A 114 -9.32 -20.42 -0.01
N ASP A 115 -7.99 -20.22 0.00
CA ASP A 115 -7.15 -20.72 1.08
C ASP A 115 -7.60 -20.19 2.45
N VAL A 116 -7.79 -18.87 2.62
CA VAL A 116 -8.24 -18.31 3.90
C VAL A 116 -9.59 -18.91 4.34
N GLU A 117 -10.54 -19.08 3.42
CA GLU A 117 -11.83 -19.73 3.71
C GLU A 117 -11.64 -21.18 4.16
N ASP A 118 -10.82 -21.96 3.45
CA ASP A 118 -10.53 -23.36 3.76
C ASP A 118 -9.83 -23.52 5.13
N PHE A 119 -8.87 -22.64 5.45
CA PHE A 119 -8.16 -22.68 6.72
C PHE A 119 -8.99 -22.21 7.91
N THR A 120 -9.85 -21.22 7.70
CA THR A 120 -10.68 -20.67 8.78
C THR A 120 -11.98 -21.45 8.96
N GLY A 121 -12.45 -22.15 7.92
CA GLY A 121 -13.76 -22.80 7.88
C GLY A 121 -14.92 -21.81 8.01
N ARG A 122 -14.71 -20.54 7.65
CA ARG A 122 -15.67 -19.43 7.80
C ARG A 122 -15.84 -18.68 6.48
N ASP A 123 -17.06 -18.24 6.23
CA ASP A 123 -17.43 -17.37 5.10
C ASP A 123 -17.08 -15.88 5.37
N ASP A 124 -16.57 -15.57 6.55
CA ASP A 124 -16.03 -14.27 6.95
C ASP A 124 -14.70 -14.38 7.70
N PHE A 125 -13.84 -13.38 7.52
CA PHE A 125 -12.60 -13.22 8.27
C PHE A 125 -12.35 -11.75 8.62
N ARG A 126 -12.08 -11.47 9.90
CA ARG A 126 -11.84 -10.11 10.44
C ARG A 126 -12.91 -9.09 10.01
N GLY A 127 -14.18 -9.51 9.95
CA GLY A 127 -15.31 -8.66 9.57
C GLY A 127 -15.49 -8.45 8.06
N ALA A 128 -14.77 -9.22 7.24
CA ALA A 128 -14.89 -9.20 5.79
C ALA A 128 -15.43 -10.54 5.26
N SER A 129 -16.56 -10.48 4.55
CA SER A 129 -17.14 -11.64 3.85
C SER A 129 -16.27 -12.04 2.67
N MET A 130 -15.98 -13.34 2.55
CA MET A 130 -15.21 -13.93 1.45
C MET A 130 -15.93 -13.78 0.11
N GLU A 131 -17.24 -14.00 0.08
CA GLU A 131 -18.07 -13.71 -1.09
C GLU A 131 -17.99 -12.23 -1.50
N GLY A 132 -18.03 -11.33 -0.50
CA GLY A 132 -17.82 -9.91 -0.72
C GLY A 132 -16.45 -9.58 -1.34
N MET A 133 -15.38 -10.22 -0.89
CA MET A 133 -14.04 -10.05 -1.47
C MET A 133 -13.99 -10.56 -2.92
N ARG A 134 -14.48 -11.77 -3.19
CA ARG A 134 -14.56 -12.33 -4.55
C ARG A 134 -15.32 -11.41 -5.50
N ASN A 135 -16.47 -10.88 -5.06
CA ASN A 135 -17.28 -9.95 -5.85
C ASN A 135 -16.55 -8.63 -6.16
N LEU A 136 -15.75 -8.13 -5.22
CA LEU A 136 -14.90 -6.95 -5.47
C LEU A 136 -13.80 -7.25 -6.49
N MET A 137 -13.06 -8.36 -6.31
CA MET A 137 -11.96 -8.76 -7.19
C MET A 137 -12.45 -9.15 -8.59
N ALA A 138 -13.70 -9.61 -8.73
CA ALA A 138 -14.29 -9.90 -10.03
C ALA A 138 -14.34 -8.69 -10.97
N ARG A 139 -14.38 -7.46 -10.42
CA ARG A 139 -14.46 -6.21 -11.17
C ARG A 139 -13.07 -5.80 -11.67
N SER A 140 -12.94 -5.67 -12.99
CA SER A 140 -11.66 -5.41 -13.68
C SER A 140 -11.55 -4.01 -14.28
N ARG A 141 -12.18 -3.02 -13.65
CA ARG A 141 -12.21 -1.64 -14.17
C ARG A 141 -11.74 -0.66 -13.11
N ARG A 142 -10.96 0.34 -13.54
CA ARG A 142 -10.59 1.47 -12.71
C ARG A 142 -11.82 2.28 -12.34
N GLU A 143 -12.28 2.10 -11.11
CA GLU A 143 -13.34 2.86 -10.47
C GLU A 143 -12.88 3.25 -9.07
N VAL A 144 -12.91 4.54 -8.74
CA VAL A 144 -12.39 5.07 -7.47
C VAL A 144 -13.00 4.34 -6.27
N ASP A 145 -14.32 4.14 -6.27
CA ASP A 145 -15.02 3.43 -5.19
C ASP A 145 -14.60 1.96 -5.08
N LEU A 146 -14.28 1.30 -6.20
CA LEU A 146 -13.76 -0.06 -6.18
C LEU A 146 -12.36 -0.09 -5.56
N LEU A 147 -11.48 0.81 -5.98
CA LEU A 147 -10.11 0.91 -5.46
C LEU A 147 -10.12 1.19 -3.95
N LEU A 148 -10.94 2.15 -3.50
CA LEU A 148 -11.12 2.42 -2.07
C LEU A 148 -11.63 1.20 -1.32
N SER A 149 -12.59 0.46 -1.89
CA SER A 149 -13.12 -0.76 -1.29
C SER A 149 -12.06 -1.87 -1.17
N LEU A 150 -11.24 -2.08 -2.21
CA LEU A 150 -10.14 -3.06 -2.18
C LEU A 150 -9.13 -2.71 -1.09
N LEU A 151 -8.74 -1.44 -1.01
CA LEU A 151 -7.78 -0.95 -0.03
C LEU A 151 -8.33 -1.02 1.39
N ASP A 152 -9.60 -0.68 1.61
CA ASP A 152 -10.26 -0.81 2.91
C ASP A 152 -10.33 -2.27 3.37
N ARG A 153 -10.51 -3.23 2.44
CA ARG A 153 -10.43 -4.66 2.77
C ARG A 153 -9.01 -5.07 3.15
N GLY A 154 -8.00 -4.69 2.37
CA GLY A 154 -6.59 -4.96 2.72
C GLY A 154 -6.19 -4.37 4.08
N ILE A 155 -6.72 -3.18 4.43
CA ILE A 155 -6.49 -2.56 5.74
C ILE A 155 -7.17 -3.35 6.86
N ALA A 156 -8.42 -3.78 6.65
CA ALA A 156 -9.20 -4.52 7.65
C ALA A 156 -8.66 -5.93 7.93
N LEU A 157 -7.92 -6.51 6.98
CA LEU A 157 -7.23 -7.78 7.18
C LEU A 157 -6.09 -7.66 8.19
N GLU A 158 -5.59 -6.46 8.50
CA GLU A 158 -4.49 -6.21 9.45
C GLU A 158 -3.23 -7.04 9.15
N GLY A 159 -2.97 -7.37 7.89
CA GLY A 159 -1.73 -7.99 7.44
C GLY A 159 -0.57 -6.99 7.41
N GLN A 160 0.66 -7.49 7.20
CA GLN A 160 1.89 -6.72 7.11
C GLN A 160 1.78 -5.56 6.10
N TYR A 161 1.13 -5.81 4.96
CA TYR A 161 0.95 -4.84 3.87
C TYR A 161 -0.23 -3.88 4.06
N SER A 162 -0.95 -3.95 5.17
CA SER A 162 -2.08 -3.05 5.46
C SER A 162 -1.66 -1.57 5.44
N TRP A 163 -0.40 -1.28 5.78
CA TRP A 163 0.14 0.07 5.75
C TRP A 163 0.46 0.57 4.33
N ASP A 164 0.86 -0.33 3.44
CA ASP A 164 0.99 -0.01 2.01
C ASP A 164 -0.39 0.26 1.40
N CYS A 165 -1.41 -0.50 1.79
CA CYS A 165 -2.81 -0.20 1.42
C CYS A 165 -3.22 1.21 1.89
N ARG A 166 -2.88 1.61 3.13
CA ARG A 166 -3.15 2.97 3.62
C ARG A 166 -2.41 4.05 2.84
N ASN A 167 -1.13 3.84 2.53
CA ASN A 167 -0.35 4.77 1.71
C ASN A 167 -1.02 4.94 0.33
N LEU A 168 -1.34 3.84 -0.36
CA LEU A 168 -1.99 3.88 -1.67
C LEU A 168 -3.39 4.51 -1.61
N LYS A 169 -4.14 4.25 -0.54
CA LYS A 169 -5.45 4.88 -0.30
C LYS A 169 -5.30 6.39 -0.14
N ALA A 170 -4.31 6.86 0.60
CA ALA A 170 -4.06 8.28 0.76
C ALA A 170 -3.70 8.96 -0.57
N ILE A 171 -2.95 8.27 -1.44
CA ILE A 171 -2.61 8.74 -2.78
C ILE A 171 -3.87 8.91 -3.63
N LEU A 172 -4.74 7.90 -3.64
CA LEU A 172 -6.01 7.97 -4.35
C LEU A 172 -6.91 9.09 -3.81
N LEU A 173 -6.95 9.28 -2.49
CA LEU A 173 -7.70 10.37 -1.88
C LEU A 173 -7.12 11.75 -2.22
N LEU A 174 -5.79 11.87 -2.33
CA LEU A 174 -5.11 13.10 -2.74
C LEU A 174 -5.54 13.50 -4.16
N THR A 175 -5.64 12.53 -5.07
CA THR A 175 -5.96 12.77 -6.48
C THR A 175 -7.43 13.11 -6.70
N GLU A 176 -8.29 12.61 -5.81
CA GLU A 176 -9.70 13.00 -5.72
C GLU A 176 -9.92 14.30 -4.92
N GLU A 177 -8.85 15.03 -4.58
CA GLU A 177 -8.87 16.27 -3.76
C GLU A 177 -9.55 16.10 -2.38
N ARG A 178 -9.62 14.86 -1.86
CA ARG A 178 -10.15 14.54 -0.52
C ARG A 178 -9.05 14.65 0.54
N LEU A 179 -8.52 15.87 0.68
CA LEU A 179 -7.28 16.14 1.41
C LEU A 179 -7.33 15.77 2.90
N GLU A 180 -8.46 15.96 3.58
CA GLU A 180 -8.65 15.61 5.00
C GLU A 180 -8.63 14.10 5.22
N ASP A 181 -9.24 13.35 4.31
CA ASP A 181 -9.25 11.88 4.37
C ASP A 181 -7.84 11.34 4.09
N ALA A 182 -7.14 11.88 3.08
CA ALA A 182 -5.76 11.52 2.78
C ALA A 182 -4.84 11.78 3.98
N GLU A 183 -4.94 12.97 4.60
CA GLU A 183 -4.15 13.33 5.78
C GLU A 183 -4.41 12.37 6.96
N ARG A 184 -5.67 11.97 7.17
CA ARG A 184 -6.04 11.03 8.23
C ARG A 184 -5.37 9.68 8.05
N GLU A 185 -5.39 9.12 6.85
CA GLU A 185 -4.74 7.83 6.56
C GLU A 185 -3.22 7.91 6.76
N LEU A 186 -2.57 8.96 6.28
CA LEU A 186 -1.12 9.14 6.42
C LEU A 186 -0.71 9.35 7.89
N ARG A 187 -1.49 10.10 8.67
CA ARG A 187 -1.23 10.27 10.11
C ARG A 187 -1.41 8.98 10.90
N ALA A 188 -2.32 8.10 10.49
CA ALA A 188 -2.47 6.78 11.10
C ALA A 188 -1.18 5.96 10.98
N ILE A 189 -0.51 6.01 9.82
CA ILE A 189 0.80 5.37 9.60
C ILE A 189 1.88 5.97 10.52
N LEU A 190 1.90 7.30 10.68
CA LEU A 190 2.88 7.97 11.55
C LEU A 190 2.64 7.75 13.05
N ALA A 191 1.42 7.35 13.43
CA ALA A 191 1.10 7.00 14.82
C ALA A 191 1.71 5.65 15.24
N LEU A 192 2.10 4.81 14.27
CA LEU A 192 2.71 3.51 14.53
C LEU A 192 4.03 3.64 15.29
N ARG A 193 4.33 2.59 16.05
CA ARG A 193 5.52 2.49 16.89
C ARG A 193 6.25 1.20 16.53
N GLY A 194 7.55 1.30 16.35
CA GLY A 194 8.41 0.19 15.96
C GLY A 194 9.73 0.71 15.43
N ALA A 195 10.73 -0.17 15.39
CA ALA A 195 12.07 0.12 14.87
C ALA A 195 12.39 -0.68 13.60
N ASP A 196 11.45 -1.48 13.12
CA ASP A 196 11.62 -2.30 11.92
C ASP A 196 11.78 -1.43 10.66
N VAL A 197 12.70 -1.84 9.77
CA VAL A 197 13.09 -1.08 8.57
C VAL A 197 11.93 -0.98 7.57
N TYR A 198 11.10 -2.01 7.44
CA TYR A 198 9.93 -1.96 6.56
C TYR A 198 8.92 -0.93 7.07
N LEU A 199 8.64 -0.91 8.39
CA LEU A 199 7.80 0.15 8.97
C LEU A 199 8.40 1.55 8.72
N ARG A 200 9.72 1.72 8.84
CA ARG A 200 10.38 3.00 8.52
C ARG A 200 10.19 3.40 7.06
N SER A 201 10.28 2.46 6.14
CA SER A 201 10.02 2.69 4.71
C SER A 201 8.60 3.21 4.47
N VAL A 202 7.60 2.55 5.05
CA VAL A 202 6.20 2.99 4.97
C VAL A 202 6.02 4.40 5.55
N GLN A 203 6.70 4.71 6.67
CA GLN A 203 6.68 6.04 7.28
C GLN A 203 7.34 7.13 6.41
N VAL A 204 8.43 6.81 5.72
CA VAL A 204 9.06 7.72 4.74
C VAL A 204 8.05 8.08 3.66
N HIS A 205 7.41 7.09 3.02
CA HIS A 205 6.40 7.35 2.01
C HIS A 205 5.23 8.17 2.55
N ALA A 206 4.77 7.89 3.77
CA ALA A 206 3.69 8.64 4.38
C ALA A 206 4.06 10.12 4.63
N MET A 207 5.27 10.40 5.11
CA MET A 207 5.77 11.77 5.28
C MET A 207 5.92 12.48 3.93
N ASN A 208 6.40 11.79 2.91
CA ASN A 208 6.50 12.35 1.57
C ASN A 208 5.10 12.73 1.04
N ASN A 209 4.11 11.85 1.15
CA ASN A 209 2.75 12.12 0.69
C ASN A 209 2.06 13.23 1.50
N LEU A 210 2.34 13.35 2.81
CA LEU A 210 1.85 14.47 3.63
C LEU A 210 2.36 15.82 3.15
N SER A 211 3.57 15.87 2.57
CA SER A 211 4.08 17.12 2.01
C SER A 211 3.26 17.61 0.82
N TYR A 212 2.78 16.69 -0.04
CA TYR A 212 1.86 17.02 -1.12
C TYR A 212 0.50 17.46 -0.60
N VAL A 213 -0.06 16.78 0.40
CA VAL A 213 -1.32 17.21 1.07
C VAL A 213 -1.19 18.65 1.57
N CYS A 214 -0.12 18.97 2.29
CA CYS A 214 0.09 20.32 2.84
C CYS A 214 0.23 21.37 1.72
N SER A 215 0.95 21.04 0.65
CA SER A 215 1.10 21.91 -0.52
C SER A 215 -0.24 22.19 -1.22
N MET A 216 -1.09 21.16 -1.39
CA MET A 216 -2.43 21.32 -1.98
C MET A 216 -3.37 22.13 -1.08
N LYS A 217 -3.18 22.08 0.25
CA LYS A 217 -3.85 22.97 1.21
C LYS A 217 -3.29 24.40 1.23
N GLY A 218 -2.23 24.69 0.47
CA GLY A 218 -1.57 25.99 0.40
C GLY A 218 -0.54 26.25 1.49
N ASP A 219 -0.21 25.27 2.35
CA ASP A 219 0.81 25.39 3.39
C ASP A 219 2.15 24.82 2.92
N LEU A 220 2.87 25.62 2.13
CA LEU A 220 4.21 25.27 1.65
C LEU A 220 5.26 25.18 2.78
N GLY A 221 5.02 25.85 3.91
CA GLY A 221 5.90 25.78 5.06
C GLY A 221 5.85 24.40 5.71
N GLU A 222 4.63 23.89 5.95
CA GLU A 222 4.42 22.55 6.49
C GLU A 222 4.78 21.46 5.47
N ALA A 223 4.51 21.67 4.17
CA ALA A 223 4.97 20.78 3.11
C ALA A 223 6.47 20.53 3.16
N LEU A 224 7.27 21.61 3.27
CA LEU A 224 8.73 21.50 3.38
C LEU A 224 9.20 20.79 4.64
N LYS A 225 8.50 20.97 5.77
CA LYS A 225 8.83 20.24 7.01
C LYS A 225 8.65 18.74 6.82
N TRP A 226 7.54 18.32 6.23
CA TRP A 226 7.28 16.90 5.96
C TRP A 226 8.24 16.31 4.94
N ALA A 227 8.49 16.99 3.82
CA ALA A 227 9.47 16.55 2.81
C ALA A 227 10.88 16.43 3.41
N THR A 228 11.26 17.36 4.29
CA THR A 228 12.56 17.31 5.00
C THR A 228 12.63 16.13 5.96
N ARG A 229 11.58 15.88 6.75
CA ARG A 229 11.52 14.73 7.67
C ARG A 229 11.60 13.39 6.91
N SER A 230 10.87 13.29 5.80
CA SER A 230 10.89 12.12 4.92
C SER A 230 12.30 11.82 4.42
N ARG A 231 12.99 12.84 3.91
CA ARG A 231 14.37 12.73 3.41
C ARG A 231 15.34 12.28 4.51
N VAL A 232 15.28 12.91 5.68
CA VAL A 232 16.15 12.56 6.82
C VAL A 232 15.93 11.12 7.24
N LEU A 233 14.67 10.68 7.38
CA LEU A 233 14.37 9.31 7.77
C LEU A 233 14.82 8.30 6.71
N ALA A 234 14.67 8.62 5.42
CA ALA A 234 15.16 7.76 4.33
C ALA A 234 16.68 7.56 4.41
N GLU A 235 17.44 8.64 4.64
CA GLU A 235 18.88 8.60 4.81
C GLU A 235 19.30 7.81 6.07
N GLU A 236 18.66 8.06 7.20
CA GLU A 236 18.92 7.36 8.47
C GLU A 236 18.68 5.85 8.36
N CYS A 237 17.70 5.44 7.54
CA CYS A 237 17.35 4.03 7.35
C CYS A 237 18.05 3.39 6.14
N ASN A 238 18.95 4.10 5.46
CA ASN A 238 19.61 3.65 4.22
C ASN A 238 18.61 3.21 3.13
N LEU A 239 17.47 3.90 3.06
CA LEU A 239 16.48 3.78 1.99
C LEU A 239 16.84 4.74 0.86
N ASP A 240 16.25 4.54 -0.32
CA ASP A 240 16.48 5.44 -1.45
C ASP A 240 15.88 6.84 -1.16
N PRO A 241 16.72 7.90 -1.08
CA PRO A 241 16.23 9.22 -0.72
C PRO A 241 15.73 10.01 -1.93
N VAL A 242 15.94 9.54 -3.18
CA VAL A 242 15.62 10.30 -4.40
C VAL A 242 14.16 10.80 -4.44
N PRO A 243 13.14 9.98 -4.14
CA PRO A 243 11.75 10.45 -4.08
C PRO A 243 11.55 11.65 -3.13
N CYS A 244 12.21 11.59 -1.98
CA CYS A 244 12.11 12.61 -0.93
C CYS A 244 12.85 13.89 -1.32
N ARG A 245 14.02 13.75 -1.95
CA ARG A 245 14.82 14.86 -2.48
C ARG A 245 14.09 15.58 -3.61
N PHE A 246 13.50 14.84 -4.53
CA PHE A 246 12.71 15.36 -5.64
C PHE A 246 11.51 16.17 -5.15
N SER A 247 10.75 15.61 -4.20
CA SER A 247 9.60 16.30 -3.59
C SER A 247 10.03 17.56 -2.83
N ARG A 248 11.11 17.49 -2.03
CA ARG A 248 11.66 18.68 -1.33
C ARG A 248 12.12 19.76 -2.31
N MET A 249 12.83 19.39 -3.38
CA MET A 249 13.24 20.31 -4.45
C MET A 249 12.02 21.03 -5.02
N PHE A 250 10.96 20.31 -5.36
CA PHE A 250 9.72 20.90 -5.87
C PHE A 250 9.15 21.96 -4.91
N PHE A 251 8.99 21.64 -3.62
CA PHE A 251 8.41 22.60 -2.68
C PHE A 251 9.32 23.80 -2.41
N LEU A 252 10.65 23.65 -2.48
CA LEU A 252 11.59 24.78 -2.41
C LEU A 252 11.38 25.72 -3.61
N LEU A 253 11.31 25.17 -4.81
CA LEU A 253 11.08 25.95 -6.03
C LEU A 253 9.70 26.63 -6.04
N LYS A 254 8.68 25.96 -5.50
CA LYS A 254 7.31 26.49 -5.40
C LYS A 254 7.18 27.59 -4.34
N ARG A 255 7.87 27.48 -3.21
CA ARG A 255 7.86 28.50 -2.13
C ARG A 255 8.60 29.77 -2.52
N ASP A 256 9.72 29.64 -3.24
CA ASP A 256 10.52 30.76 -3.75
C ASP A 256 10.99 31.76 -2.67
N GLY A 257 11.31 31.25 -1.49
CA GLY A 257 11.86 32.05 -0.39
C GLY A 257 13.37 32.34 -0.52
N PRO A 258 13.91 33.22 0.33
CA PRO A 258 15.35 33.50 0.37
C PRO A 258 16.16 32.21 0.63
N GLY A 259 17.06 31.87 -0.30
CA GLY A 259 17.92 30.68 -0.23
C GLY A 259 17.30 29.39 -0.76
N ASP A 260 16.02 29.40 -1.18
CA ASP A 260 15.32 28.18 -1.61
C ASP A 260 15.88 27.62 -2.92
N ARG A 261 16.23 28.50 -3.85
CA ARG A 261 16.86 28.09 -5.10
C ARG A 261 18.19 27.39 -4.87
N ASP A 262 19.02 27.89 -3.95
CA ASP A 262 20.29 27.27 -3.62
C ASP A 262 20.07 25.93 -2.90
N ALA A 263 19.11 25.86 -1.98
CA ALA A 263 18.75 24.59 -1.34
C ALA A 263 18.18 23.56 -2.34
N ALA A 264 17.40 23.99 -3.33
CA ALA A 264 16.89 23.13 -4.40
C ALA A 264 18.03 22.63 -5.30
N ARG A 265 19.01 23.50 -5.59
CA ARG A 265 20.23 23.13 -6.32
C ARG A 265 21.03 22.05 -5.57
N GLU A 266 21.13 22.14 -4.25
CA GLU A 266 21.78 21.09 -3.43
C GLU A 266 21.04 19.75 -3.54
N GLU A 267 19.70 19.76 -3.58
CA GLU A 267 18.95 18.51 -3.79
C GLU A 267 19.25 17.88 -5.16
N VAL A 268 19.34 18.69 -6.22
CA VAL A 268 19.72 18.19 -7.55
C VAL A 268 21.12 17.58 -7.53
N ARG A 269 22.10 18.25 -6.91
CA ARG A 269 23.47 17.73 -6.79
C ARG A 269 23.48 16.38 -6.08
N ALA A 270 22.79 16.29 -4.94
CA ALA A 270 22.74 15.06 -4.17
C ALA A 270 22.04 13.90 -4.91
N ILE A 271 21.07 14.18 -5.78
CA ILE A 271 20.49 13.16 -6.67
C ILE A 271 21.53 12.73 -7.72
N LEU A 272 22.20 13.68 -8.38
CA LEU A 272 23.17 13.40 -9.45
C LEU A 272 24.45 12.67 -8.98
N GLU A 273 24.81 12.79 -7.69
CA GLU A 273 25.94 12.08 -7.10
C GLU A 273 25.70 10.57 -6.93
N ARG A 274 24.45 10.11 -7.05
CA ARG A 274 24.10 8.69 -6.98
C ARG A 274 24.31 8.00 -8.33
N ASP A 275 24.69 6.74 -8.28
CA ASP A 275 24.71 5.87 -9.46
C ASP A 275 23.30 5.82 -10.06
N GLY A 276 23.18 6.19 -11.35
CA GLY A 276 21.89 6.25 -12.06
C GLY A 276 21.05 7.50 -11.80
N GLY A 277 21.46 8.41 -10.89
CA GLY A 277 20.63 9.54 -10.47
C GLY A 277 20.27 10.54 -11.58
N LEU A 278 21.10 10.66 -12.63
CA LEU A 278 20.77 11.47 -13.80
C LEU A 278 19.58 10.91 -14.58
N GLU A 279 19.60 9.59 -14.84
CA GLU A 279 18.53 8.91 -15.57
C GLU A 279 17.24 8.93 -14.76
N GLU A 280 17.33 8.69 -13.46
CA GLU A 280 16.18 8.73 -12.57
C GLU A 280 15.53 10.12 -12.53
N LEU A 281 16.31 11.19 -12.36
CA LEU A 281 15.80 12.56 -12.37
C LEU A 281 15.21 12.96 -13.73
N GLN A 282 15.82 12.51 -14.83
CA GLN A 282 15.29 12.68 -16.18
C GLN A 282 13.93 12.00 -16.32
N ASN A 283 13.81 10.75 -15.87
CA ASN A 283 12.58 9.99 -15.93
C ASN A 283 11.48 10.66 -15.09
N CYS A 284 11.78 11.08 -13.86
CA CYS A 284 10.83 11.83 -13.04
C CYS A 284 10.35 13.11 -13.73
N LEU A 285 11.27 13.95 -14.24
CA LEU A 285 10.90 15.20 -14.90
C LEU A 285 10.19 15.01 -16.26
N ALA A 286 10.35 13.86 -16.91
CA ALA A 286 9.69 13.54 -18.17
C ALA A 286 8.21 13.20 -18.00
N LEU A 287 7.79 12.78 -16.79
CA LEU A 287 6.41 12.39 -16.52
C LEU A 287 5.43 13.54 -16.86
N PRO A 288 4.30 13.26 -17.55
CA PRO A 288 3.28 14.24 -17.87
C PRO A 288 2.76 14.98 -16.64
N SER A 289 2.51 14.27 -15.55
CA SER A 289 2.00 14.85 -14.32
C SER A 289 3.03 15.74 -13.61
N ASN A 290 4.33 15.56 -13.85
CA ASN A 290 5.40 16.43 -13.32
C ASN A 290 5.59 17.73 -14.12
N LYS A 291 4.63 18.11 -14.96
CA LYS A 291 4.68 19.34 -15.75
C LYS A 291 4.97 20.59 -14.91
N GLU A 292 4.26 20.80 -13.80
CA GLU A 292 4.48 21.95 -12.92
C GLU A 292 5.91 21.98 -12.37
N ILE A 293 6.42 20.82 -11.92
CA ILE A 293 7.76 20.70 -11.36
C ILE A 293 8.80 21.04 -12.43
N ARG A 294 8.63 20.51 -13.65
CA ARG A 294 9.50 20.79 -14.80
C ARG A 294 9.48 22.27 -15.18
N GLU A 295 8.31 22.91 -15.19
CA GLU A 295 8.16 24.34 -15.47
C GLU A 295 8.87 25.19 -14.41
N LEU A 296 8.73 24.86 -13.13
CA LEU A 296 9.45 25.52 -12.03
C LEU A 296 10.96 25.29 -12.14
N PHE A 297 11.39 24.08 -12.48
CA PHE A 297 12.81 23.74 -12.67
C PHE A 297 13.47 24.61 -13.74
N VAL A 298 12.76 24.89 -14.83
CA VAL A 298 13.20 25.80 -15.90
C VAL A 298 13.12 27.27 -15.44
N ALA A 299 11.97 27.71 -14.94
CA ALA A 299 11.70 29.10 -14.59
C ALA A 299 12.62 29.62 -13.48
N LYS A 300 13.01 28.76 -12.53
CA LYS A 300 13.95 29.09 -11.45
C LYS A 300 15.42 28.89 -11.84
N GLY A 301 15.69 28.60 -13.12
CA GLY A 301 17.05 28.58 -13.68
C GLY A 301 17.89 27.36 -13.31
N LEU A 302 17.32 26.30 -12.71
CA LEU A 302 18.07 25.06 -12.44
C LEU A 302 18.45 24.34 -13.74
N ALA A 303 17.63 24.43 -14.78
CA ALA A 303 17.96 23.90 -16.10
C ALA A 303 19.24 24.51 -16.71
N ARG A 304 19.56 25.77 -16.38
CA ARG A 304 20.80 26.43 -16.82
C ARG A 304 22.02 25.90 -16.06
N ASP A 305 21.85 25.65 -14.76
CA ASP A 305 22.89 25.10 -13.89
C ASP A 305 23.19 23.63 -14.24
N PHE A 306 22.20 22.88 -14.72
CA PHE A 306 22.28 21.45 -15.02
C PHE A 306 21.74 21.10 -16.41
N PRO A 307 22.43 21.51 -17.50
CA PRO A 307 21.90 21.43 -18.86
C PRO A 307 21.70 20.01 -19.40
N ARG A 308 22.23 18.98 -18.71
CA ARG A 308 22.07 17.57 -19.09
C ARG A 308 20.76 16.95 -18.59
N ILE A 309 20.06 17.58 -17.66
CA ILE A 309 18.85 17.01 -17.03
C ILE A 309 17.63 17.09 -17.96
N LEU A 310 17.49 18.15 -18.76
CA LEU A 310 16.37 18.24 -19.70
C LEU A 310 16.83 17.74 -21.09
N PRO A 311 16.13 16.77 -21.71
CA PRO A 311 16.49 16.34 -23.05
C PRO A 311 16.31 17.50 -24.06
N PRO A 312 17.04 17.52 -25.18
CA PRO A 312 17.05 18.66 -26.12
C PRO A 312 15.68 19.05 -26.68
N LYS A 313 14.73 18.10 -26.74
CA LYS A 313 13.34 18.33 -27.18
C LYS A 313 12.47 19.03 -26.13
N MET A 314 12.96 19.17 -24.89
CA MET A 314 12.26 19.78 -23.76
C MET A 314 12.93 21.08 -23.29
N THR A 315 14.02 21.49 -23.92
CA THR A 315 14.66 22.79 -23.69
C THR A 315 13.87 23.88 -24.43
N PRO A 316 13.48 25.00 -23.79
CA PRO A 316 12.87 26.12 -24.50
C PRO A 316 13.79 26.59 -25.63
N PRO A 317 13.25 26.96 -26.81
CA PRO A 317 14.05 27.49 -27.92
C PRO A 317 14.87 28.71 -27.45
N GLU A 318 16.10 28.86 -27.95
CA GLU A 318 17.02 29.94 -27.55
C GLU A 318 16.42 31.35 -27.68
N SER A 319 15.41 31.52 -28.52
CA SER A 319 14.65 32.76 -28.70
C SER A 319 13.85 33.21 -27.48
N GLU A 320 13.63 32.35 -26.48
CA GLU A 320 12.91 32.66 -25.24
C GLU A 320 13.85 32.93 -24.04
N ARG A 321 15.17 32.91 -24.25
CA ARG A 321 16.14 33.37 -23.24
C ARG A 321 16.16 34.90 -23.24
N THR A 322 15.20 35.51 -22.55
CA THR A 322 15.36 36.91 -22.16
C THR A 322 16.48 36.99 -21.13
N ASP A 323 17.55 37.69 -21.49
CA ASP A 323 18.61 38.11 -20.57
C ASP A 323 17.97 38.99 -19.49
N SER A 324 18.12 38.57 -18.24
CA SER A 324 17.79 39.33 -17.03
C SER A 324 18.97 39.21 -16.08
#